data_AF-A0A926VC54-F1
#
_entry.id   AF-A0A926VC54-F1
#
_cell.length_a   1.000
_cell.length_b   1.000
_cell.length_c   1.000
_cell.angle_alpha   90.00
_cell.angle_beta   90.00
_cell.angle_gamma   90.00
#
_symmetry.space_group_name_H-M   'P 1'
#
loop_
_entity.id
_entity.type
_entity.pdbx_description
1 polymer ?
#
loop_
_entity_poly.entity_id
_entity_poly.type
_entity_poly.pdbx_seq_one_letter_code
_entity_poly.pdbx_strand_id
1 'polypeptide(L)' 'MPAQYKGWRLSTKTMNGKLWLRWQHPDESFARYGCTIDPKDILSTIAHVRFSIDLAIELEEEAAKQARRYQG' A
#
# COMPACT_ATOMS: atom_id res chain seq x y z
N MET A 1 6.57 -10.09 10.89
CA MET A 1 6.62 -8.76 11.51
C MET A 1 5.94 -7.76 10.59
N PRO A 2 5.06 -6.88 11.08
CA PRO A 2 4.56 -5.77 10.28
C PRO A 2 5.72 -4.81 9.96
N ALA A 3 5.88 -4.48 8.68
CA ALA A 3 6.84 -3.49 8.22
C ALA A 3 6.12 -2.16 8.00
N GLN A 4 6.77 -1.03 8.27
CA GLN A 4 6.27 0.27 7.87
C GLN A 4 6.98 0.73 6.59
N TYR A 5 6.24 1.35 5.68
CA TYR A 5 6.79 1.95 4.47
C TYR A 5 6.12 3.32 4.26
N LYS A 6 6.91 4.40 4.36
CA LYS A 6 6.41 5.78 4.25
C LYS A 6 5.16 6.07 5.10
N GLY A 7 5.13 5.56 6.33
CA GLY A 7 3.99 5.70 7.25
C GLY A 7 2.85 4.70 7.03
N TRP A 8 2.80 4.02 5.88
CA TRP A 8 1.85 2.93 5.63
C TRP A 8 2.28 1.67 6.36
N ARG A 9 1.30 0.91 6.87
CA ARG A 9 1.55 -0.37 7.53
C ARG A 9 1.42 -1.50 6.52
N LEU A 10 2.48 -2.27 6.33
CA LEU A 10 2.53 -3.50 5.54
C LEU A 10 2.53 -4.70 6.46
N SER A 11 1.71 -5.70 6.16
CA SER A 11 1.75 -6.98 6.86
C SER A 11 1.21 -8.11 6.01
N THR A 12 1.42 -9.34 6.45
CA THR A 12 0.88 -10.53 5.78
C THR A 12 -0.26 -11.13 6.60
N LYS A 13 -1.19 -11.80 5.94
CA LYS A 13 -2.27 -12.56 6.58
C LYS A 13 -2.55 -13.83 5.78
N THR A 14 -2.70 -14.96 6.46
CA THR A 14 -3.12 -16.20 5.81
C THR A 14 -4.64 -16.23 5.72
N MET A 15 -5.18 -16.40 4.51
CA MET A 15 -6.61 -16.53 4.25
C MET A 15 -6.83 -17.63 3.20
N ASN A 16 -7.72 -18.58 3.49
CA ASN A 16 -8.02 -19.73 2.62
C ASN A 16 -6.77 -20.52 2.20
N GLY A 17 -5.85 -20.74 3.15
CA GLY A 17 -4.59 -21.47 2.89
C GLY A 17 -3.56 -20.70 2.05
N LYS A 18 -3.85 -19.48 1.63
CA LYS A 18 -2.93 -18.63 0.86
C LYS A 18 -2.40 -17.49 1.73
N LEU A 19 -1.14 -17.11 1.53
CA LEU A 19 -0.56 -15.93 2.16
C LEU A 19 -1.01 -14.71 1.36
N TRP A 20 -1.52 -13.68 2.02
CA TRP A 20 -1.94 -12.43 1.41
C TRP A 20 -1.10 -11.29 1.96
N LEU A 21 -0.74 -10.36 1.08
CA LEU A 21 -0.21 -9.08 1.52
C LEU A 21 -1.37 -8.11 1.77
N ARG A 22 -1.31 -7.43 2.90
CA ARG A 22 -2.22 -6.34 3.25
C ARG A 22 -1.43 -5.07 3.55
N TRP A 23 -1.99 -3.94 3.15
CA TRP A 23 -1.45 -2.63 3.47
C TRP A 23 -2.54 -1.70 3.96
N GLN A 24 -2.17 -0.72 4.79
CA GLN A 24 -3.11 0.19 5.43
C GLN A 24 -2.51 1.61 5.41
N HIS A 25 -3.28 2.55 4.87
CA HIS A 25 -2.98 3.97 4.95
C HIS A 25 -3.06 4.43 6.41
N PRO A 26 -2.20 5.34 6.89
CA PRO A 26 -2.23 5.83 8.28
C PRO A 26 -3.60 6.39 8.70
N ASP A 27 -4.32 7.03 7.78
CA ASP A 27 -5.63 7.64 8.04
C ASP A 27 -6.82 6.68 7.80
N GLU A 28 -6.57 5.44 7.38
CA GLU A 28 -7.62 4.45 7.14
C GLU A 28 -7.77 3.48 8.30
N SER A 29 -9.00 3.22 8.73
CA SER A 29 -9.32 2.23 9.77
C SER A 29 -9.22 0.79 9.29
N PHE A 30 -9.31 0.56 7.98
CA PHE A 30 -9.36 -0.77 7.38
C PHE A 30 -8.16 -1.01 6.46
N ALA A 31 -7.57 -2.19 6.55
CA ALA A 31 -6.49 -2.60 5.66
C ALA A 31 -7.05 -3.05 4.30
N ARG A 32 -6.37 -2.65 3.22
CA ARG A 32 -6.62 -3.12 1.87
C ARG A 32 -5.85 -4.41 1.61
N TYR A 33 -6.41 -5.28 0.77
CA TYR A 33 -5.80 -6.55 0.34
C TYR A 33 -5.45 -6.45 -1.13
N GLY A 34 -4.19 -6.73 -1.48
CA GLY A 34 -3.73 -6.57 -2.86
C GLY A 34 -3.66 -7.83 -3.67
N CYS A 35 -3.00 -8.85 -3.10
CA CYS A 35 -2.66 -10.04 -3.84
C CYS A 35 -2.27 -11.19 -2.92
N THR A 36 -2.43 -12.39 -3.46
CA THR A 36 -1.84 -13.60 -2.90
C THR A 36 -0.34 -13.59 -3.15
N ILE A 37 0.44 -13.83 -2.11
CA ILE A 37 1.89 -14.01 -2.17
C ILE A 37 2.17 -15.48 -2.51
N ASP A 38 2.80 -15.73 -3.66
CA ASP A 38 3.49 -17.00 -3.88
C ASP A 38 4.80 -16.99 -3.05
N PRO A 39 5.06 -17.98 -2.18
CA PRO A 39 6.29 -18.03 -1.41
C PRO A 39 7.57 -17.90 -2.24
N LYS A 40 7.55 -18.34 -3.51
CA LYS A 40 8.69 -18.25 -4.43
C LYS A 40 8.95 -16.82 -4.93
N ASP A 41 7.98 -15.92 -4.80
CA ASP A 41 8.03 -14.58 -5.41
C ASP A 41 7.63 -13.45 -4.43
N ILE A 42 7.95 -13.65 -3.16
CA ILE A 42 7.64 -12.70 -2.08
C ILE A 42 8.29 -11.33 -2.30
N LEU A 43 9.51 -11.29 -2.84
CA LEU A 43 10.25 -10.05 -3.07
C LEU A 43 9.60 -9.19 -4.15
N SER A 44 9.19 -9.80 -5.28
CA SER A 44 8.49 -9.08 -6.35
C SER A 44 7.13 -8.58 -5.88
N THR A 45 6.44 -9.37 -5.06
CA THR A 45 5.16 -8.96 -4.45
C THR A 45 5.34 -7.74 -3.55
N ILE A 46 6.37 -7.73 -2.70
CA ILE A 46 6.70 -6.57 -1.84
C ILE A 46 7.07 -5.35 -2.70
N ALA A 47 7.86 -5.53 -3.76
CA ALA A 47 8.27 -4.46 -4.66
C ALA A 47 7.07 -3.83 -5.38
N HIS A 48 6.15 -4.64 -5.89
CA HIS A 48 4.93 -4.16 -6.54
C HIS A 48 4.08 -3.30 -5.60
N VAL A 49 3.96 -3.70 -4.33
CA VAL A 49 3.16 -2.95 -3.35
C VAL A 49 3.83 -1.65 -2.92
N ARG A 50 5.16 -1.63 -2.81
CA ARG A 50 5.89 -0.37 -2.61
C ARG A 50 5.63 0.59 -3.76
N PHE A 51 5.71 0.10 -5.00
CA PHE A 51 5.36 0.89 -6.19
C PHE A 51 3.92 1.43 -6.12
N SER A 52 2.94 0.61 -5.73
CA SER A 52 1.55 1.09 -5.57
C SER A 52 1.40 2.16 -4.49
N ILE A 53 2.13 2.05 -3.38
CA ILE A 53 2.13 3.07 -2.32
C ILE A 53 2.78 4.36 -2.82
N ASP A 54 3.93 4.26 -3.49
CA ASP A 54 4.63 5.41 -4.04
C ASP A 54 3.75 6.17 -5.05
N LEU A 55 3.08 5.43 -5.95
CA LEU A 55 2.13 6.00 -6.89
C LEU A 55 0.92 6.65 -6.21
N ALA A 56 0.38 6.04 -5.15
CA ALA A 56 -0.74 6.62 -4.40
C ALA A 56 -0.35 7.97 -3.78
N ILE A 57 0.83 8.04 -3.15
CA ILE A 57 1.36 9.27 -2.55
C ILE A 57 1.54 10.36 -3.64
N GLU A 58 2.13 10.02 -4.78
CA GLU A 58 2.32 10.98 -5.88
C GLU A 58 0.98 11.55 -6.39
N LEU A 59 -0.05 10.70 -6.53
CA LEU A 59 -1.38 11.12 -6.95
C LEU A 59 -2.06 12.01 -5.91
N GLU A 60 -1.93 11.71 -4.63
CA GLU A 60 -2.47 12.53 -3.53
C GLU A 60 -1.79 13.91 -3.47
N GLU A 61 -0.47 13.96 -3.62
CA GLU A 61 0.29 15.21 -3.68
C GLU A 61 -0.12 16.05 -4.89
N GLU A 62 -0.31 15.44 -6.06
CA GLU A 62 -0.71 16.16 -7.26
C GLU A 62 -2.15 16.68 -7.15
N ALA A 63 -3.07 15.88 -6.61
CA ALA A 63 -4.44 16.31 -6.32
C ALA A 63 -4.46 17.50 -5.34
N ALA A 64 -3.62 17.46 -4.29
CA ALA A 64 -3.50 18.56 -3.34
C ALA A 64 -2.95 19.84 -3.97
N LYS A 65 -1.97 19.74 -4.89
CA LYS A 65 -1.46 20.90 -5.65
C LYS A 65 -2.54 21.50 -6.54
N GLN A 66 -3.31 20.66 -7.24
CA GLN A 66 -4.42 21.13 -8.08
C GLN A 66 -5.46 21.85 -7.23
N ALA A 67 -5.88 21.28 -6.10
CA ALA A 67 -6.85 21.92 -5.20
C ALA A 67 -6.39 23.32 -4.74
N ARG A 68 -5.09 23.50 -4.43
CA ARG A 68 -4.54 24.82 -4.05
C ARG A 68 -4.52 25.82 -5.20
N ARG A 69 -4.27 25.36 -6.44
CA ARG A 69 -4.27 26.23 -7.63
C ARG A 69 -5.65 26.79 -7.98
N TYR A 70 -6.72 26.08 -7.65
CA TYR A 70 -8.09 26.55 -7.90
C TYR A 70 -8.69 27.37 -6.75
N GLN A 71 -7.97 27.53 -5.63
CA GLN A 71 -8.42 28.27 -4.44
C GLN A 71 -7.76 29.66 -4.28
N GLY A 72 -6.78 30.01 -5.12
CA GLY A 72 -6.13 31.33 -5.15
C GLY A 72 -6.45 32.09 -6.43
#